data_AF-A0A1I7TYI9-F1
#
_entry.id   AF-A0A1I7TYI9-F1
#
_cell.length_a   1.000
_cell.length_b   1.000
_cell.length_c   1.000
_cell.angle_alpha   90.00
_cell.angle_beta   90.00
_cell.angle_gamma   90.00
#
_symmetry.space_group_name_H-M   'P 1'
#
loop_
_entity.id
_entity.type
_entity.pdbx_description
1 polymer ?
#
loop_
_entity_poly.entity_id
_entity_poly.type
_entity_poly.pdbx_seq_one_letter_code
_entity_poly.pdbx_strand_id
1 'polypeptide(L)'
;MCRGEIRNNSCAPENLGCLSIIGHKADGTYYVEKRCAEKTDDLTDGCINIGIRGIAAKQCLCRDNLCNSSPGHLLQDTCLGLFLGFFYLVLRNI
;
A
#
# COMPACT_ATOMS: atom_id res chain seq x y z
N MET A 1 18.78 0.71 3.59
CA MET A 1 17.88 0.10 4.61
C MET A 1 17.36 1.21 5.51
N CYS A 2 16.05 1.40 5.59
CA CYS A 2 15.44 2.32 6.56
C CYS A 2 15.62 1.72 7.96
N ARG A 3 16.31 2.43 8.86
CA ARG A 3 16.44 2.06 10.28
C ARG A 3 15.48 2.94 11.08
N GLY A 4 14.47 2.32 11.70
CA GLY A 4 13.59 2.95 12.67
C GLY A 4 13.53 2.09 13.93
N GLU A 5 13.28 2.71 15.08
CA GLU A 5 13.05 1.97 16.32
C GLU A 5 11.80 1.09 16.21
N ILE A 6 11.87 -0.13 16.75
CA ILE A 6 10.73 -1.04 16.84
C ILE A 6 9.77 -0.42 17.87
N ARG A 7 8.71 0.22 17.36
CA ARG A 7 7.56 0.63 18.18
C ARG A 7 6.55 -0.51 18.21
N ASN A 8 5.90 -0.72 19.37
CA ASN A 8 4.84 -1.71 19.52
C ASN A 8 3.85 -1.60 18.34
N ASN A 9 3.73 -2.68 17.58
CA ASN A 9 3.08 -2.74 16.28
C ASN A 9 1.56 -2.98 16.40
N SER A 10 1.04 -2.96 17.63
CA SER A 10 -0.34 -3.28 17.94
C SER A 10 -1.16 -2.00 18.04
N CYS A 11 -2.30 -1.97 17.36
CA CYS A 11 -3.26 -0.88 17.52
C CYS A 11 -4.10 -1.09 18.78
N ALA A 12 -4.55 0.02 19.36
CA ALA A 12 -5.48 -0.03 20.48
C ALA A 12 -6.87 -0.48 19.99
N PRO A 13 -7.72 -1.07 20.86
CA PRO A 13 -9.05 -1.56 20.47
C PRO A 13 -9.97 -0.49 19.88
N GLU A 14 -9.75 0.77 20.22
CA GLU A 14 -10.49 1.92 19.72
C GLU A 14 -10.11 2.35 18.29
N ASN A 15 -9.00 1.87 17.75
CA ASN A 15 -8.57 2.18 16.39
C ASN A 15 -9.47 1.52 15.34
N LEU A 16 -9.64 2.17 14.20
CA LEU A 16 -10.50 1.67 13.10
C LEU A 16 -9.81 0.60 12.24
N GLY A 17 -8.49 0.46 12.36
CA GLY A 17 -7.67 -0.46 11.59
C GLY A 17 -6.25 0.06 11.38
N CYS A 18 -5.59 -0.44 10.35
CA CYS A 18 -4.26 -0.03 9.93
C CYS A 18 -4.35 0.91 8.73
N LEU A 19 -3.73 2.09 8.84
CA LEU A 19 -3.61 3.09 7.80
C LEU A 19 -2.28 2.93 7.06
N SER A 20 -2.31 3.09 5.73
CA SER A 20 -1.13 3.20 4.88
C SER A 20 -1.30 4.36 3.91
N ILE A 21 -0.34 5.28 3.87
CA ILE A 21 -0.29 6.36 2.89
C ILE A 21 1.02 6.28 2.14
N ILE A 22 0.94 6.18 0.81
CA ILE A 22 2.11 6.08 -0.06
C ILE A 22 1.98 7.10 -1.19
N GLY A 23 2.96 7.99 -1.32
CA GLY A 23 3.03 8.99 -2.37
C GLY A 23 4.36 8.94 -3.12
N HIS A 24 4.30 9.14 -4.43
CA HIS A 24 5.47 9.20 -5.30
C HIS A 24 5.71 10.64 -5.73
N LYS A 25 6.95 11.10 -5.58
CA LYS A 25 7.37 12.42 -6.07
C LYS A 25 8.05 12.29 -7.43
N ALA A 26 8.02 13.38 -8.20
CA ALA A 26 8.65 13.45 -9.51
C ALA A 26 10.19 13.34 -9.44
N ASP A 27 10.79 13.68 -8.31
CA ASP A 27 12.24 13.56 -8.06
C ASP A 27 12.71 12.11 -7.76
N GLY A 28 11.80 11.13 -7.85
CA GLY A 28 12.08 9.72 -7.56
C GLY A 28 12.06 9.36 -6.07
N THR A 29 11.85 10.33 -5.17
CA THR A 29 11.64 10.04 -3.74
C THR A 29 10.19 9.65 -3.46
N TYR A 30 9.97 9.02 -2.30
CA TYR A 30 8.66 8.58 -1.86
C TYR A 30 8.31 9.12 -0.47
N TYR A 31 7.02 9.34 -0.24
CA TYR A 31 6.42 9.57 1.08
C TYR A 31 5.73 8.28 1.53
N VAL A 32 6.03 7.81 2.74
CA VAL A 32 5.37 6.64 3.35
C VAL A 32 5.01 6.96 4.78
N GLU A 33 3.73 6.81 5.11
CA GLU A 33 3.21 6.89 6.47
C GLU A 33 2.40 5.63 6.76
N LYS A 34 2.70 4.98 7.88
CA LYS A 34 2.00 3.78 8.35
C LYS A 34 1.72 3.95 9.83
N ARG A 35 0.46 3.81 10.23
CA ARG A 35 0.02 3.97 11.62
C ARG A 35 -1.32 3.28 11.83
N CYS A 36 -1.77 3.27 13.07
CA CYS A 36 -3.15 2.92 13.39
C CYS A 36 -4.08 4.05 12.99
N ALA A 37 -5.22 3.71 12.40
CA ALA A 37 -6.26 4.64 12.03
C ALA A 37 -7.03 5.09 13.28
N GLU A 38 -7.09 6.40 13.50
CA GLU A 38 -7.86 7.03 14.56
C GLU A 38 -9.29 7.28 14.09
N LYS A 39 -10.24 7.37 15.03
CA LYS A 39 -11.65 7.64 14.70
C LYS A 39 -11.88 9.03 14.11
N THR A 40 -10.93 9.94 14.33
CA THR A 40 -10.90 11.31 13.84
C THR A 40 -10.31 11.45 12.45
N ASP A 41 -9.71 10.37 11.91
CA ASP A 41 -9.19 10.39 10.56
C ASP A 41 -10.35 10.43 9.55
N ASP A 42 -10.20 11.26 8.51
CA ASP A 42 -11.12 11.26 7.37
C ASP A 42 -10.81 10.08 6.45
N LEU A 43 -11.48 8.96 6.70
CA LEU A 43 -11.21 7.67 6.08
C LEU A 43 -12.41 7.19 5.27
N THR A 44 -12.13 6.70 4.07
CA THR A 44 -13.05 5.85 3.31
C THR A 44 -12.55 4.41 3.39
N ASP A 45 -13.43 3.44 3.60
CA ASP A 45 -13.08 2.01 3.55
C ASP A 45 -12.45 1.68 2.19
N GLY A 46 -11.29 1.01 2.19
CA GLY A 46 -10.52 0.72 0.98
C GLY A 46 -9.41 1.73 0.71
N CYS A 47 -9.07 1.93 -0.56
CA CYS A 47 -7.99 2.82 -0.98
C CYS A 47 -8.50 3.99 -1.81
N ILE A 48 -8.12 5.20 -1.43
CA ILE A 48 -8.47 6.44 -2.13
C ILE A 48 -7.21 7.23 -2.52
N ASN A 49 -7.31 8.01 -3.59
CA ASN A 49 -6.28 8.97 -3.96
C ASN A 49 -6.46 10.25 -3.15
N ILE A 50 -5.36 10.77 -2.60
CA ILE A 50 -5.33 11.98 -1.79
C ILE A 50 -4.15 12.87 -2.22
N GLY A 51 -4.20 14.15 -1.86
CA GLY A 51 -3.10 15.09 -2.04
C GLY A 51 -2.49 15.47 -0.70
N ILE A 52 -1.20 15.21 -0.50
CA ILE A 52 -0.47 15.63 0.71
C ILE A 52 0.64 16.58 0.30
N ARG A 53 0.54 17.86 0.69
CA ARG A 53 1.59 18.87 0.45
C ARG A 53 2.05 18.91 -1.02
N GLY A 54 1.12 18.79 -1.97
CA GLY A 54 1.40 18.77 -3.40
C GLY A 54 1.87 17.41 -3.96
N ILE A 55 1.89 16.36 -3.15
CA ILE A 55 2.23 14.99 -3.56
C ILE A 55 0.94 14.21 -3.81
N ALA A 56 0.80 13.62 -4.99
CA ALA A 56 -0.24 12.63 -5.25
C ALA A 56 0.08 11.35 -4.46
N ALA A 57 -0.80 10.99 -3.55
CA ALA A 57 -0.64 9.85 -2.66
C ALA A 57 -1.89 8.97 -2.68
N LYS A 58 -1.71 7.73 -2.23
CA LYS A 58 -2.79 6.75 -2.06
C LYS A 58 -2.88 6.41 -0.59
N GLN A 59 -4.05 6.65 0.00
CA GLN A 59 -4.39 6.31 1.38
C GLN A 59 -5.25 5.04 1.38
N CYS A 60 -4.87 4.05 2.19
CA CYS A 60 -5.60 2.78 2.33
C CYS A 60 -5.87 2.48 3.80
N LEU A 61 -7.10 2.05 4.10
CA LEU A 61 -7.50 1.48 5.38
C LEU A 61 -7.73 -0.03 5.23
N CYS A 62 -7.15 -0.82 6.12
CA CYS A 62 -7.36 -2.26 6.20
C CYS A 62 -7.49 -2.72 7.67
N ARG A 63 -8.15 -3.85 7.92
CA ARG A 63 -8.53 -4.28 9.28
C ARG A 63 -7.80 -5.53 9.80
N ASP A 64 -7.06 -6.23 8.93
CA ASP A 64 -6.30 -7.41 9.34
C ASP A 64 -5.00 -7.04 10.05
N ASN A 65 -4.49 -7.95 10.88
CA ASN A 65 -3.25 -7.74 11.61
C ASN A 65 -2.09 -7.42 10.66
N LEU A 66 -1.47 -6.26 10.86
CA LEU A 66 -0.32 -5.79 10.08
C LEU A 66 -0.58 -5.77 8.56
N CYS A 67 -1.82 -5.59 8.12
CA CYS A 67 -2.18 -5.54 6.70
C CYS A 67 -1.50 -4.39 5.93
N ASN A 68 -1.10 -3.33 6.64
CA ASN A 68 -0.33 -2.22 6.07
C ASN A 68 1.19 -2.48 6.05
N SER A 69 1.69 -3.64 6.48
CA SER A 69 3.13 -3.91 6.60
C SER A 69 3.83 -4.07 5.25
N SER A 70 3.15 -4.63 4.25
CA SER A 70 3.72 -4.86 2.93
C SER A 70 3.75 -3.56 2.09
N PRO A 71 4.78 -3.37 1.25
CA PRO A 71 4.78 -2.34 0.21
C PRO A 71 3.99 -2.78 -1.05
N GLY A 72 3.16 -3.84 -0.95
CA GLY A 72 2.89 -4.76 -2.06
C GLY A 72 1.63 -4.53 -2.90
N HIS A 73 0.74 -3.61 -2.55
CA HIS A 73 -0.52 -3.46 -3.32
C HIS A 73 -0.39 -2.70 -4.66
N LEU A 74 0.84 -2.44 -5.10
CA LEU A 74 1.17 -1.80 -6.39
C LEU A 74 1.94 -2.74 -7.35
N LEU A 75 2.24 -3.98 -6.94
CA LEU A 75 3.01 -4.94 -7.76
C LEU A 75 2.29 -6.26 -8.05
N GLN A 76 1.06 -6.45 -7.55
CA GLN A 76 0.38 -7.75 -7.69
C GLN A 76 -0.38 -7.90 -9.02
N ASP A 77 -0.72 -6.80 -9.71
CA ASP A 77 -1.43 -6.86 -11.00
C ASP A 77 -0.51 -7.06 -12.23
N THR A 78 0.80 -6.90 -12.10
CA THR A 78 1.73 -7.01 -13.25
C THR A 78 2.43 -8.36 -13.40
N CYS A 79 2.42 -9.23 -12.39
CA CYS A 79 3.08 -10.54 -12.48
C CYS A 79 2.25 -11.62 -13.18
N LEU A 80 0.91 -11.51 -13.22
CA LEU A 80 0.05 -12.50 -13.90
C LEU A 80 0.06 -12.37 -15.42
N GLY A 81 0.29 -11.17 -15.97
CA GLY A 81 0.36 -10.94 -17.42
C GLY A 81 1.55 -11.60 -18.11
N LEU A 82 2.63 -11.87 -17.37
CA LEU A 82 3.86 -12.45 -17.92
C LEU A 82 3.78 -13.97 -18.11
N PHE A 83 3.00 -14.68 -17.28
CA PHE A 83 2.80 -16.12 -17.41
C PHE A 83 1.85 -16.49 -18.56
N LEU A 84 0.81 -15.69 -18.81
CA LEU A 84 -0.13 -15.92 -19.91
C LEU A 84 0.49 -15.67 -21.29
N GLY A 85 1.41 -14.70 -21.41
CA GLY A 85 2.12 -14.42 -22.66
C GLY A 85 3.07 -15.54 -23.10
N PHE A 86 3.74 -16.19 -22.14
CA PHE A 86 4.63 -17.32 -22.43
C PHE A 86 3.85 -18.55 -22.92
N PHE A 87 2.71 -18.87 -22.31
CA PHE A 87 1.87 -19.98 -22.75
C PHE A 87 1.34 -19.79 -24.18
N TYR A 88 0.94 -18.57 -24.55
CA TYR A 88 0.43 -18.29 -25.90
C TYR A 88 1.52 -18.39 -26.98
N LEU A 89 2.76 -17.99 -26.69
CA LEU A 89 3.89 -18.14 -27.63
C LEU A 89 4.34 -19.58 -27.81
N VAL A 90 4.25 -20.41 -26.76
CA VAL A 90 4.57 -21.85 -26.83
C VAL A 90 3.49 -22.61 -27.59
N LEU A 91 2.20 -22.32 -27.36
CA LEU A 91 1.09 -22.95 -28.09
C LEU A 91 1.00 -22.55 -29.57
N ARG A 92 1.53 -21.37 -29.95
CA ARG A 92 1.55 -20.94 -31.35
C ARG A 92 2.71 -21.53 -32.16
N ASN A 93 3.70 -22.15 -31.51
CA ASN A 93 4.89 -22.74 -32.15
C ASN A 93 4.97 -24.27 -31.99
N ILE A 94 3.85 -24.94 -31.69
CA ILE A 94 3.67 -26.40 -31.79
C ILE A 94 2.69 -26.70 -32.92
#